data_AF-A0A9D6QPS2-F1
#
_entry.id   AF-A0A9D6QPS2-F1
#
_cell.length_a   1.000
_cell.length_b   1.000
_cell.length_c   1.000
_cell.angle_alpha   90.00
_cell.angle_beta   90.00
_cell.angle_gamma   90.00
#
_symmetry.space_group_name_H-M   'P 1'
#
loop_
_entity.id
_entity.type
_entity.pdbx_description
1 polymer ?
#
loop_
_entity_poly.entity_id
_entity_poly.type
_entity_poly.pdbx_seq_one_letter_code
_entity_poly.pdbx_strand_id
1 'polypeptide(L)'
;AEWRSSGPSDTRFAEKSARRVGVLTVKRTSATSFHVMYKPDPSLGRDGQWRIYGALLGNGLTSDVRTGENAGRTLRHEFAVLTLTSKAMDNESNGFSAVVELPAGVGSAKAPSLSAAFWVTKDGSQKPVQAVGGDL
;
A
#
# COMPACT_ATOMS: atom_id res chain seq x y z
N ALA A 1 10.49 -13.00 -26.52
CA ALA A 1 9.34 -12.08 -26.68
C ALA A 1 9.86 -10.65 -26.59
N GLU A 2 9.89 -9.97 -27.73
CA GLU A 2 10.30 -8.57 -27.86
C GLU A 2 9.05 -7.71 -27.62
N TRP A 3 9.06 -6.89 -26.57
CA TRP A 3 7.97 -5.94 -26.32
C TRP A 3 8.09 -4.79 -27.31
N ARG A 4 7.26 -4.81 -28.36
CA ARG A 4 7.06 -3.65 -29.23
C ARG A 4 6.04 -2.72 -28.56
N SER A 5 6.50 -1.60 -28.05
CA SER A 5 5.64 -0.48 -27.66
C SER A 5 5.08 0.16 -28.92
N SER A 6 3.77 -0.02 -29.18
CA SER A 6 3.04 0.79 -30.15
C SER A 6 1.97 1.59 -29.42
N GLY A 7 2.28 2.86 -29.21
CA GLY A 7 1.42 3.85 -28.58
C GLY A 7 2.26 5.06 -28.15
N PRO A 8 1.78 6.30 -28.33
CA PRO A 8 2.54 7.47 -27.94
C PRO A 8 2.90 7.37 -26.46
N SER A 9 4.17 7.62 -26.17
CA SER A 9 4.84 7.54 -24.88
C SER A 9 4.28 8.57 -23.88
N ASP A 10 3.00 8.51 -23.55
CA ASP A 10 2.46 9.20 -22.37
C ASP A 10 2.58 8.30 -21.14
N THR A 11 3.78 7.76 -20.94
CA THR A 11 4.28 7.33 -19.63
C THR A 11 4.58 8.58 -18.78
N ARG A 12 3.59 9.46 -18.62
CA ARG A 12 3.67 10.53 -17.64
C ARG A 12 3.25 9.95 -16.30
N PHE A 13 4.23 9.67 -15.45
CA PHE A 13 3.97 9.56 -14.02
C PHE A 13 3.25 10.83 -13.55
N ALA A 14 2.40 10.72 -12.54
CA ALA A 14 1.73 11.88 -11.96
C ALA A 14 2.77 12.95 -11.61
N GLU A 15 2.63 14.15 -12.20
CA GLU A 15 3.50 15.26 -11.89
C GLU A 15 3.43 15.56 -10.39
N LYS A 16 4.56 15.94 -9.80
CA LYS A 16 4.64 16.32 -8.39
C LYS A 16 3.62 17.43 -8.12
N SER A 17 2.54 17.09 -7.42
CA SER A 17 1.53 18.07 -7.06
C SER A 17 2.11 19.04 -6.03
N ALA A 18 1.95 20.35 -6.27
CA ALA A 18 2.24 21.38 -5.28
C ALA A 18 1.22 21.41 -4.12
N ARG A 19 0.12 20.65 -4.25
CA ARG A 19 -0.95 20.59 -3.24
C ARG A 19 -0.43 19.89 -1.99
N ARG A 20 -0.44 20.60 -0.86
CA ARG A 20 -0.25 19.98 0.46
C ARG A 20 -1.48 19.14 0.79
N VAL A 21 -1.26 17.85 1.06
CA VAL A 21 -2.34 16.90 1.32
C VAL A 21 -2.44 16.48 2.78
N GLY A 22 -1.37 16.66 3.56
CA GLY A 22 -1.33 16.32 4.98
C GLY A 22 -0.14 15.42 5.32
N VAL A 23 -0.13 14.87 6.52
CA VAL A 23 0.91 13.96 7.02
C VAL A 23 0.28 12.65 7.45
N LEU A 24 0.78 11.53 6.92
CA LEU A 24 0.42 10.18 7.30
C LEU A 24 1.59 9.62 8.13
N THR A 25 1.31 9.22 9.36
CA THR A 25 2.29 8.66 10.28
C THR A 25 1.83 7.27 10.67
N VAL A 26 2.73 6.30 10.54
CA VAL A 26 2.48 4.92 10.94
C VAL A 26 3.52 4.53 11.98
N LYS A 27 3.05 3.99 13.10
CA LYS A 27 3.89 3.44 14.16
C LYS A 27 3.51 1.98 14.36
N ARG A 28 4.49 1.10 14.21
CA ARG A 28 4.32 -0.31 14.55
C ARG A 28 4.25 -0.45 16.07
N THR A 29 3.17 -1.05 16.57
CA THR A 29 2.93 -1.26 18.00
C THR A 29 3.19 -2.71 18.41
N SER A 30 3.09 -3.66 17.48
CA SER A 30 3.44 -5.07 17.70
C SER A 30 3.95 -5.72 16.40
N ALA A 31 4.14 -7.05 16.39
CA ALA A 31 4.54 -7.77 15.19
C ALA A 31 3.59 -7.55 14.00
N THR A 32 2.27 -7.41 14.24
CA THR A 32 1.25 -7.27 13.19
C THR A 32 0.39 -6.03 13.34
N SER A 33 0.51 -5.30 14.46
CA SER A 33 -0.34 -4.15 14.77
C SER A 33 0.37 -2.83 14.49
N PHE A 34 -0.37 -1.89 13.91
CA PHE A 34 0.11 -0.56 13.55
C PHE A 34 -0.90 0.49 13.98
N HIS A 35 -0.44 1.48 14.75
CA HIS A 35 -1.18 2.69 14.99
C HIS A 35 -0.89 3.69 13.87
N VAL A 36 -1.95 4.09 13.17
CA VAL A 36 -1.91 5.04 12.06
C VAL A 36 -2.56 6.34 12.47
N MET A 37 -1.89 7.46 12.17
CA MET A 37 -2.44 8.80 12.29
C MET A 37 -2.36 9.51 10.94
N TYR A 38 -3.43 10.19 10.57
CA TYR A 38 -3.46 11.07 9.42
C TYR A 38 -3.93 12.47 9.82
N LYS A 39 -3.11 13.46 9.50
CA LYS A 39 -3.41 14.88 9.69
C LYS A 39 -3.57 15.52 8.32
N PRO A 40 -4.81 15.66 7.79
CA PRO A 40 -5.00 16.30 6.50
C PRO A 40 -4.53 17.75 6.55
N ASP A 41 -4.10 18.27 5.40
CA ASP A 41 -3.86 19.70 5.28
C ASP A 41 -5.18 20.46 5.50
N PRO A 42 -5.20 21.57 6.26
CA PRO A 42 -6.43 22.33 6.53
C PRO A 42 -7.21 22.74 5.28
N SER A 43 -6.55 22.92 4.13
CA SER A 43 -7.19 23.23 2.84
C SER A 43 -8.08 22.10 2.29
N LEU A 44 -8.00 20.89 2.84
CA LEU A 44 -8.84 19.76 2.45
C LEU A 44 -10.19 19.70 3.18
N GLY A 45 -10.40 20.58 4.16
CA GLY A 45 -11.55 20.55 5.07
C GLY A 45 -11.39 19.51 6.19
N ARG A 46 -12.05 19.74 7.33
CA ARG A 46 -12.01 18.84 8.49
C ARG A 46 -13.12 17.79 8.51
N ASP A 47 -14.15 17.95 7.67
CA ASP A 47 -15.35 17.10 7.68
C ASP A 47 -15.22 15.84 6.80
N GLY A 48 -14.01 15.52 6.33
CA GLY A 48 -13.78 14.36 5.49
C GLY A 48 -13.80 13.06 6.29
N GLN A 49 -14.58 12.08 5.85
CA GLN A 49 -14.39 10.69 6.26
C GLN A 49 -13.18 10.12 5.51
N TRP A 50 -12.26 9.50 6.24
CA TRP A 50 -11.03 8.94 5.71
C TRP A 50 -10.99 7.43 5.90
N ARG A 51 -10.44 6.72 4.92
CA ARG A 51 -10.17 5.28 5.01
C ARG A 51 -8.68 5.04 4.86
N ILE A 52 -8.12 4.30 5.80
CA ILE A 52 -6.76 3.77 5.72
C ILE A 52 -6.80 2.38 5.10
N TYR A 53 -5.84 2.11 4.23
CA TYR A 53 -5.52 0.77 3.75
C TYR A 53 -4.15 0.38 4.27
N GLY A 54 -3.98 -0.89 4.60
CA GLY A 54 -2.70 -1.49 4.95
C GLY A 54 -2.48 -2.76 4.15
N ALA A 55 -1.27 -2.93 3.61
CA ALA A 55 -0.86 -4.12 2.89
C ALA A 55 0.39 -4.72 3.54
N LEU A 56 0.35 -6.02 3.82
CA LEU A 56 1.54 -6.81 4.12
C LEU A 56 2.11 -7.32 2.79
N LEU A 57 3.40 -7.09 2.57
CA LEU A 57 4.08 -7.38 1.32
C LEU A 57 5.15 -8.46 1.56
N GLY A 58 5.21 -9.43 0.67
CA GLY A 58 6.21 -10.47 0.63
C GLY A 58 7.28 -10.17 -0.41
N ASN A 59 8.54 -10.24 0.01
CA ASN A 59 9.71 -10.00 -0.83
C ASN A 59 10.45 -11.31 -1.08
N GLY A 60 11.08 -11.42 -2.25
CA GLY A 60 11.89 -12.59 -2.63
C GLY A 60 11.10 -13.87 -2.88
N LEU A 61 9.79 -13.79 -3.11
CA LEU A 61 8.96 -14.95 -3.43
C LEU A 61 9.36 -15.53 -4.79
N THR A 62 9.41 -16.86 -4.90
CA THR A 62 9.73 -17.54 -6.14
C THR A 62 8.60 -18.45 -6.62
N SER A 63 8.43 -18.54 -7.93
CA SER A 63 7.47 -19.46 -8.54
C SER A 63 8.07 -20.12 -9.79
N ASP A 64 8.06 -21.44 -9.84
CA ASP A 64 8.48 -22.20 -11.02
C ASP A 64 7.35 -22.29 -12.04
N VAL A 65 7.59 -21.75 -13.23
CA VAL A 65 6.61 -21.75 -14.32
C VAL A 65 6.76 -23.04 -15.11
N ARG A 66 5.81 -23.97 -14.93
CA ARG A 66 5.88 -25.30 -15.56
C ARG A 66 5.50 -25.31 -17.04
N THR A 67 4.65 -24.39 -17.49
CA THR A 67 4.09 -24.36 -18.86
C THR A 67 3.83 -22.92 -19.34
N GLY A 68 3.62 -22.74 -20.65
CA GLY A 68 3.36 -21.44 -21.28
C GLY A 68 4.62 -20.73 -21.79
N GLU A 69 4.49 -19.46 -22.17
CA GLU A 69 5.57 -18.67 -22.78
C GLU A 69 6.80 -18.48 -21.88
N ASN A 70 6.61 -18.63 -20.56
CA ASN A 70 7.67 -18.56 -19.56
C ASN A 70 8.04 -19.93 -18.99
N ALA A 71 7.63 -21.04 -19.63
CA ALA A 71 7.93 -22.39 -19.17
C ALA A 71 9.42 -22.61 -18.93
N GLY A 72 9.74 -23.32 -17.84
CA GLY A 72 11.11 -23.60 -17.43
C GLY A 72 11.82 -22.45 -16.72
N ARG A 73 11.16 -21.30 -16.53
CA ARG A 73 11.72 -20.16 -15.80
C ARG A 73 11.24 -20.14 -14.35
N THR A 74 12.11 -19.72 -13.45
CA THR A 74 11.75 -19.30 -12.10
C THR A 74 11.52 -17.80 -12.09
N LEU A 75 10.33 -17.36 -11.67
CA LEU A 75 10.01 -15.95 -11.50
C LEU A 75 10.28 -15.55 -10.05
N ARG A 76 10.82 -14.34 -9.85
CA ARG A 76 11.02 -13.71 -8.56
C ARG A 76 10.05 -12.53 -8.42
N HIS A 77 9.34 -12.49 -7.31
CA HIS A 77 8.37 -11.44 -6.98
C HIS A 77 8.85 -10.67 -5.76
N GLU A 78 8.88 -9.35 -5.90
CA GLU A 78 9.10 -8.40 -4.80
C GLU A 78 7.80 -7.64 -4.56
N PHE A 79 7.56 -7.22 -3.32
CA PHE A 79 6.35 -6.48 -2.93
C PHE A 79 5.01 -7.17 -3.27
N ALA A 80 4.98 -8.51 -3.29
CA ALA A 80 3.74 -9.24 -3.55
C ALA A 80 2.78 -9.10 -2.36
N VAL A 81 1.55 -8.66 -2.60
CA VAL A 81 0.56 -8.45 -1.53
C VAL A 81 0.14 -9.79 -0.93
N LEU A 82 0.46 -10.01 0.35
CA LEU A 82 0.09 -11.20 1.11
C LEU A 82 -1.22 -11.00 1.89
N THR A 83 -1.40 -9.80 2.43
CA THR A 83 -2.61 -9.39 3.15
C THR A 83 -2.95 -7.97 2.75
N LEU A 84 -4.23 -7.69 2.51
CA LEU A 84 -4.75 -6.34 2.31
C LEU A 84 -5.92 -6.13 3.27
N THR A 85 -5.87 -5.04 4.04
CA THR A 85 -6.95 -4.63 4.94
C THR A 85 -7.27 -3.16 4.73
N SER A 86 -8.47 -2.75 5.16
CA SER A 86 -8.86 -1.36 5.18
C SER A 86 -9.80 -1.07 6.34
N LYS A 87 -9.76 0.17 6.84
CA LYS A 87 -10.60 0.60 7.95
C LYS A 87 -10.97 2.07 7.81
N ALA A 88 -12.22 2.42 8.13
CA ALA A 88 -12.57 3.82 8.37
C ALA A 88 -11.73 4.35 9.56
N MET A 89 -11.24 5.58 9.44
CA MET A 89 -10.47 6.22 10.50
C MET A 89 -11.40 6.99 11.43
N ASP A 90 -11.12 6.93 12.72
CA ASP A 90 -11.85 7.63 13.76
C ASP A 90 -11.42 9.11 13.78
N ASN A 91 -12.38 10.02 13.97
CA ASN A 91 -12.11 11.45 14.05
C ASN A 91 -11.62 11.82 15.45
N GLU A 92 -10.46 12.47 15.53
CA GLU A 92 -9.80 12.90 16.75
C GLU A 92 -9.60 14.42 16.75
N SER A 93 -9.38 15.01 17.92
CA SER A 93 -9.20 16.47 18.06
C SER A 93 -8.12 17.07 17.14
N ASN A 94 -7.11 16.28 16.74
CA ASN A 94 -5.98 16.72 15.92
C ASN A 94 -5.71 15.80 14.71
N GLY A 95 -6.76 15.23 14.10
CA GLY A 95 -6.66 14.45 12.88
C GLY A 95 -7.52 13.20 12.92
N PHE A 96 -7.07 12.14 12.26
CA PHE A 96 -7.77 10.86 12.19
C PHE A 96 -6.85 9.74 12.63
N SER A 97 -7.38 8.77 13.37
CA SER A 97 -6.61 7.64 13.91
C SER A 97 -7.22 6.30 13.48
N ALA A 98 -6.40 5.27 13.43
CA ALA A 98 -6.85 3.88 13.29
C ALA A 98 -5.78 2.92 13.81
N VAL A 99 -6.22 1.79 14.34
CA VAL A 99 -5.37 0.60 14.52
C VAL A 99 -5.60 -0.34 13.34
N VAL A 100 -4.52 -0.71 12.67
CA VAL A 100 -4.51 -1.61 11.52
C VAL A 100 -3.76 -2.87 11.88
N GLU A 101 -4.42 -4.02 11.72
CA GLU A 101 -3.82 -5.34 11.89
C GLU A 101 -3.46 -5.91 10.52
N LEU A 102 -2.20 -6.31 10.37
CA LEU A 102 -1.65 -7.00 9.21
C LEU A 102 -1.18 -8.39 9.63
N PRO A 103 -2.10 -9.34 9.88
CA PRO A 103 -1.70 -10.72 10.12
C PRO A 103 -0.98 -11.24 8.88
N ALA A 104 0.07 -12.04 9.09
CA ALA A 104 0.64 -12.84 8.02
C ALA A 104 -0.48 -13.68 7.40
N GLY A 105 -0.71 -13.51 6.10
CA GLY A 105 -1.81 -14.16 5.40
C GLY A 105 -1.80 -15.67 5.63
N VAL A 106 -2.98 -16.27 5.80
CA VAL A 106 -3.15 -17.71 5.86
C VAL A 106 -2.99 -18.26 4.44
N GLY A 107 -1.75 -18.50 4.02
CA GLY A 107 -1.40 -18.97 2.68
C GLY A 107 0.05 -19.43 2.64
N SER A 108 0.33 -20.51 1.90
CA SER A 108 1.59 -21.25 1.88
C SER A 108 2.84 -20.48 1.41
N ALA A 109 2.71 -19.21 1.04
CA ALA A 109 3.81 -18.38 0.55
C ALA A 109 4.62 -17.83 1.73
N LYS A 110 5.68 -18.56 2.12
CA LYS A 110 6.70 -18.05 3.05
C LYS A 110 7.64 -17.10 2.29
N ALA A 111 7.36 -15.81 2.36
CA ALA A 111 8.27 -14.80 1.84
C ALA A 111 9.56 -14.75 2.69
N PRO A 112 10.76 -14.72 2.08
CA PRO A 112 12.02 -14.51 2.78
C PRO A 112 12.07 -13.29 3.70
N SER A 113 11.46 -12.18 3.30
CA SER A 113 11.29 -10.99 4.13
C SER A 113 9.94 -10.33 3.87
N LEU A 114 9.52 -9.48 4.81
CA LEU A 114 8.26 -8.78 4.78
C LEU A 114 8.47 -7.26 4.77
N SER A 115 7.61 -6.56 4.05
CA SER A 115 7.46 -5.11 4.13
C SER A 115 5.99 -4.78 4.37
N ALA A 116 5.69 -3.53 4.72
CA ALA A 116 4.32 -3.03 4.78
C ALA A 116 4.17 -1.74 3.98
N ALA A 117 2.98 -1.54 3.44
CA ALA A 117 2.57 -0.29 2.82
C ALA A 117 1.23 0.15 3.40
N PHE A 118 1.08 1.46 3.61
CA PHE A 118 -0.14 2.08 4.10
C PHE A 118 -0.48 3.27 3.23
N TRP A 119 -1.75 3.44 2.90
CA TRP A 119 -2.20 4.64 2.19
C TRP A 119 -3.59 5.05 2.62
N VAL A 120 -3.82 6.36 2.63
CA VAL A 120 -5.09 6.96 3.03
C VAL A 120 -5.85 7.48 1.82
N THR A 121 -7.16 7.33 1.85
CA THR A 121 -8.10 7.80 0.83
C THR A 121 -9.24 8.55 1.50
N LYS A 122 -9.90 9.43 0.74
CA LYS A 122 -11.25 9.88 1.13
C LYS A 122 -12.21 8.69 1.05
N ASP A 123 -13.17 8.61 1.96
CA ASP A 123 -14.21 7.59 1.90
C ASP A 123 -14.95 7.62 0.55
N GLY A 124 -15.33 6.45 0.04
CA GLY A 124 -15.91 6.27 -1.30
C GLY A 124 -14.93 6.42 -2.46
N SER A 125 -13.66 6.77 -2.22
CA SER A 125 -12.63 6.93 -3.25
C SER A 125 -11.57 5.83 -3.17
N GLN A 126 -11.08 5.39 -4.33
CA GLN A 126 -9.90 4.52 -4.42
C GLN A 126 -8.60 5.32 -4.67
N LYS A 127 -8.68 6.64 -4.85
CA LYS A 127 -7.52 7.48 -5.15
C LYS A 127 -6.70 7.71 -3.87
N PRO A 128 -5.45 7.21 -3.79
CA PRO A 128 -4.58 7.49 -2.65
C PRO A 128 -4.31 8.99 -2.55
N VAL A 129 -4.38 9.51 -1.33
CA VAL A 129 -4.04 10.90 -1.01
C VAL A 129 -2.61 10.98 -0.50
N GLN A 130 -2.22 10.03 0.35
CA GLN A 130 -0.84 9.87 0.80
C GLN A 130 -0.56 8.40 1.10
N ALA A 131 0.70 8.00 0.93
CA ALA A 131 1.16 6.65 1.21
C ALA A 131 2.51 6.67 1.93
N VAL A 132 2.76 5.63 2.73
CA VAL A 132 4.06 5.33 3.35
C VAL A 132 4.30 3.83 3.26
N GLY A 133 5.56 3.41 3.21
CA GLY A 133 5.92 2.00 3.23
C GLY A 133 7.34 1.79 3.73
N GLY A 134 7.67 0.56 4.09
CA GLY A 134 8.98 0.18 4.58
C GLY A 134 9.04 -1.28 5.02
N ASP A 135 10.24 -1.73 5.34
CA ASP A 135 10.50 -3.10 5.78
C ASP A 135 10.02 -3.35 7.23
N LEU A 136 9.72 -4.61 7.55
CA LEU A 136 9.25 -5.07 8.86
C LEU A 136 10.29 -5.91 9.60
#